data_AF-A0A956X6K9-F1
#
_entry.id   AF-A0A956X6K9-F1
#
_cell.length_a   1.000
_cell.length_b   1.000
_cell.length_c   1.000
_cell.angle_alpha   90.00
_cell.angle_beta   90.00
_cell.angle_gamma   90.00
#
_symmetry.space_group_name_H-M   'P 1'
#
loop_
_entity.id
_entity.type
_entity.pdbx_description
1 polymer ?
#
loop_
_entity_poly.entity_id
_entity_poly.type
_entity_poly.pdbx_seq_one_letter_code
_entity_poly.pdbx_strand_id
1 'polypeptide(L)'
;MAKKSKRKTPKPANDKQDEEIVKAMNEPWIALRSGMTFIVLLGLGFAAFMIWQLYPTEGVWRALMWGAVSAVAIWLVFFLALGFNKLVRR
;
A
#
# COMPACT_ATOMS: atom_id res chain seq x y z
N MET A 1 22.58 34.17 -49.74
CA MET A 1 22.32 32.96 -48.92
C MET A 1 21.60 33.37 -47.64
N ALA A 2 20.30 33.07 -47.50
CA ALA A 2 19.50 33.50 -46.35
C ALA A 2 19.52 32.45 -45.22
N LYS A 3 20.12 32.79 -44.07
CA LYS A 3 20.09 31.99 -42.84
C LYS A 3 18.66 32.01 -42.26
N LYS A 4 17.92 30.91 -42.42
CA LYS A 4 16.64 30.71 -41.72
C LYS A 4 16.90 30.49 -40.23
N SER A 5 16.66 31.53 -39.43
CA SER A 5 16.59 31.46 -37.97
C SER A 5 15.40 30.57 -37.58
N LYS A 6 15.69 29.41 -36.98
CA LYS A 6 14.68 28.51 -36.41
C LYS A 6 14.09 29.18 -35.17
N ARG A 7 12.92 29.82 -35.32
CA ARG A 7 12.06 30.19 -34.17
C ARG A 7 11.69 28.92 -33.41
N LYS A 8 12.15 28.79 -32.17
CA LYS A 8 11.62 27.81 -31.21
C LYS A 8 10.17 28.19 -30.92
N THR A 9 9.23 27.35 -31.35
CA THR A 9 7.84 27.45 -30.92
C THR A 9 7.76 27.18 -29.42
N PRO A 10 7.05 28.01 -28.64
CA PRO A 10 6.80 27.74 -27.23
C PRO A 10 5.90 26.51 -27.13
N LYS A 11 6.43 25.43 -26.55
CA LYS A 11 5.69 24.20 -26.25
C LYS A 11 4.60 24.54 -25.21
N PRO A 12 3.32 24.18 -25.43
CA PRO A 12 2.22 24.63 -24.60
C PRO A 12 2.39 24.11 -23.16
N ALA A 13 2.04 24.95 -22.19
CA ALA A 13 2.12 24.64 -20.75
C ALA A 13 1.28 23.42 -20.32
N ASN A 14 0.39 22.94 -21.19
CA ASN A 14 -0.49 21.79 -20.97
C ASN A 14 0.27 20.45 -20.87
N ASP A 15 1.31 20.26 -21.69
CA ASP A 15 2.09 19.00 -21.69
C ASP A 15 2.75 18.74 -20.33
N LYS A 16 3.14 19.82 -19.61
CA LYS A 16 3.77 19.71 -18.29
C LYS A 16 2.77 19.37 -17.19
N GLN A 17 1.54 19.88 -17.29
CA GLN A 17 0.48 19.53 -16.34
C GLN A 17 0.06 18.07 -16.52
N ASP A 18 -0.06 17.60 -17.76
CA ASP A 18 -0.41 16.20 -18.03
C ASP A 18 0.69 15.23 -17.55
N GLU A 19 1.98 15.58 -17.75
CA GLU A 19 3.12 14.82 -17.21
C GLU A 19 3.13 14.80 -15.67
N GLU A 20 2.80 15.91 -15.01
CA GLU A 20 2.70 15.99 -13.54
C GLU A 20 1.53 15.16 -13.00
N ILE A 21 0.38 15.16 -13.67
CA ILE A 21 -0.78 14.35 -13.29
C ILE A 21 -0.46 12.85 -13.42
N VAL A 22 0.13 12.44 -14.54
CA VAL A 22 0.54 11.04 -14.77
C VAL A 22 1.58 10.61 -13.74
N LYS A 23 2.49 11.50 -13.35
CA LYS A 23 3.47 11.23 -12.31
C LYS A 23 2.82 11.08 -10.93
N ALA A 24 1.90 11.97 -10.57
CA ALA A 24 1.17 11.92 -9.30
C ALA A 24 0.30 10.65 -9.18
N MET A 25 -0.33 10.20 -10.28
CA MET A 25 -1.05 8.92 -10.30
C MET A 25 -0.13 7.71 -10.14
N ASN A 26 1.12 7.83 -10.59
CA ASN A 26 2.14 6.80 -10.46
C ASN A 26 2.87 6.81 -9.11
N GLU A 27 2.64 7.81 -8.26
CA GLU A 27 3.16 7.83 -6.89
C GLU A 27 2.21 7.06 -5.95
N PRO A 28 2.75 6.22 -5.04
CA PRO A 28 1.92 5.53 -4.06
C PRO A 28 1.32 6.54 -3.07
N TRP A 29 -0.01 6.57 -2.97
CA TRP A 29 -0.75 7.46 -2.06
C TRP A 29 -0.39 7.26 -0.57
N ILE A 30 0.14 6.08 -0.22
CA ILE A 30 0.65 5.79 1.11
C ILE A 30 2.08 5.27 1.03
N ALA A 31 2.95 5.81 1.89
CA ALA A 31 4.31 5.32 2.01
C ALA A 31 4.30 3.88 2.54
N LEU A 32 5.08 2.99 1.91
CA LEU A 32 5.19 1.58 2.31
C LEU A 32 5.56 1.42 3.80
N ARG A 33 6.41 2.30 4.34
CA ARG A 33 6.79 2.30 5.76
C ARG A 33 5.59 2.52 6.66
N SER A 34 4.74 3.50 6.35
CA SER A 34 3.53 3.79 7.12
C SER A 34 2.54 2.63 7.05
N GLY A 35 2.33 2.05 5.85
CA GLY A 35 1.50 0.86 5.68
C GLY A 35 1.99 -0.34 6.49
N MET A 36 3.32 -0.56 6.53
CA MET A 36 3.95 -1.63 7.30
C MET A 36 3.72 -1.47 8.81
N THR A 37 3.94 -0.27 9.35
CA THR A 37 3.70 -0.01 10.78
C THR A 37 2.22 -0.20 11.12
N PHE A 38 1.33 0.28 10.25
CA PHE A 38 -0.11 0.18 10.48
C PHE A 38 -0.61 -1.26 10.51
N ILE A 39 -0.15 -2.12 9.57
CA ILE A 39 -0.57 -3.53 9.54
C ILE A 39 -0.02 -4.34 10.72
N VAL A 40 1.17 -4.00 11.23
CA VAL A 40 1.73 -4.63 12.43
C VAL A 40 0.88 -4.29 13.65
N LEU A 41 0.54 -3.00 13.84
CA LEU A 41 -0.31 -2.56 14.94
C LEU A 41 -1.72 -3.16 14.85
N LEU A 42 -2.32 -3.17 13.65
CA LEU A 42 -3.60 -3.81 13.41
C LEU A 42 -3.56 -5.31 13.70
N GLY A 43 -2.54 -6.02 13.22
CA GLY A 43 -2.39 -7.45 13.43
C GLY A 43 -2.28 -7.81 14.91
N LEU A 44 -1.44 -7.08 15.66
CA LEU A 44 -1.31 -7.28 17.12
C LEU A 44 -2.59 -6.92 17.87
N GLY A 45 -3.23 -5.81 17.50
CA GLY A 45 -4.51 -5.40 18.08
C GLY A 45 -5.61 -6.43 17.87
N PHE A 46 -5.73 -6.96 16.64
CA PHE A 46 -6.69 -8.02 16.31
C PHE A 46 -6.36 -9.35 17.00
N ALA A 47 -5.09 -9.73 17.11
CA ALA A 47 -4.70 -10.93 17.86
C ALA A 47 -5.12 -10.83 19.33
N ALA A 48 -4.82 -9.70 19.98
CA ALA A 48 -5.21 -9.46 21.36
C ALA A 48 -6.74 -9.47 21.54
N PHE A 49 -7.47 -8.83 20.62
CA PHE A 49 -8.92 -8.84 20.60
C PHE A 49 -9.50 -10.26 20.46
N MET A 50 -8.97 -11.06 19.52
CA MET A 50 -9.37 -12.45 19.34
C MET A 50 -9.09 -13.29 20.59
N ILE A 51 -7.92 -13.14 21.21
CA ILE A 51 -7.58 -13.85 22.45
C ILE A 51 -8.57 -13.48 23.55
N TRP A 52 -8.87 -12.19 23.72
CA TRP A 52 -9.83 -11.73 24.72
C TRP A 52 -11.23 -12.32 24.50
N GLN A 53 -11.67 -12.40 23.24
CA GLN A 53 -12.98 -12.94 22.89
C GLN A 53 -13.06 -14.47 23.09
N LEU A 54 -12.02 -15.22 22.73
CA LEU A 54 -12.03 -16.69 22.76
C LEU A 54 -11.58 -17.29 24.10
N TYR A 55 -10.83 -16.55 24.90
CA TYR A 55 -10.38 -16.98 26.22
C TYR A 55 -11.48 -17.59 27.10
N PRO A 56 -12.67 -16.96 27.26
CA PRO A 56 -13.71 -17.49 28.14
C PRO A 56 -14.41 -18.75 27.62
N THR A 57 -14.33 -19.06 26.31
CA THR A 57 -15.10 -20.15 25.68
C THR A 57 -14.25 -21.35 25.29
N GLU A 58 -13.05 -21.13 24.74
CA GLU A 58 -12.22 -22.20 24.17
C GLU A 58 -10.96 -22.51 24.99
N GLY A 59 -10.66 -21.70 26.01
CA GLY A 59 -9.46 -21.82 26.84
C GLY A 59 -8.22 -21.16 26.24
N VAL A 60 -7.23 -20.91 27.10
CA VAL A 60 -6.04 -20.08 26.80
C VAL A 60 -5.29 -20.53 25.55
N TRP A 61 -5.02 -21.84 25.43
CA TRP A 61 -4.19 -22.36 24.34
C TRP A 61 -4.85 -22.18 22.96
N ARG A 62 -6.15 -22.48 22.85
CA ARG A 62 -6.90 -22.33 21.61
C ARG A 62 -7.05 -20.85 21.24
N ALA A 63 -7.35 -20.01 22.22
CA ALA A 63 -7.44 -18.57 22.02
C ALA A 63 -6.13 -17.97 21.50
N LEU A 64 -4.98 -18.41 22.04
CA LEU A 64 -3.66 -17.97 21.59
C LEU A 64 -3.34 -18.42 20.15
N MET A 65 -3.63 -19.69 19.83
CA MET A 65 -3.44 -20.23 18.48
C MET A 65 -4.29 -19.46 17.46
N TRP A 66 -5.59 -19.28 17.72
CA TRP A 66 -6.48 -18.54 16.82
C TRP A 66 -6.13 -17.06 16.71
N GLY A 67 -5.69 -16.44 17.81
CA GLY A 67 -5.13 -15.09 17.80
C GLY A 67 -3.92 -14.98 16.89
N ALA A 68 -2.96 -15.90 16.98
CA ALA A 68 -1.79 -15.92 16.12
C ALA A 68 -2.14 -16.19 14.65
N VAL A 69 -3.01 -17.17 14.38
CA VAL A 69 -3.46 -17.51 13.02
C VAL A 69 -4.15 -16.31 12.36
N SER A 70 -4.99 -15.59 13.09
CA SER A 70 -5.67 -14.40 12.55
C SER A 70 -4.70 -13.26 12.22
N ALA A 71 -3.70 -12.99 13.08
CA ALA A 71 -2.67 -12.00 12.78
C ALA A 71 -1.86 -12.36 11.52
N VAL A 72 -1.47 -13.63 11.39
CA VAL A 72 -0.75 -14.11 10.20
C VAL A 72 -1.62 -13.99 8.95
N ALA A 73 -2.92 -14.31 9.04
CA ALA A 73 -3.84 -14.17 7.92
C ALA A 73 -3.97 -12.71 7.46
N ILE A 74 -4.05 -11.75 8.39
CA ILE A 74 -4.09 -10.31 8.07
C ILE A 74 -2.83 -9.89 7.31
N TRP A 75 -1.66 -10.29 7.78
CA TRP A 75 -0.39 -10.00 7.09
C TRP A 75 -0.34 -10.64 5.70
N LEU A 76 -0.79 -11.89 5.59
CA LEU A 76 -0.81 -12.61 4.33
C LEU A 76 -1.65 -11.87 3.29
N VAL A 77 -2.86 -11.43 3.64
CA VAL A 77 -3.72 -10.62 2.76
C VAL A 77 -3.03 -9.31 2.36
N PHE A 78 -2.39 -8.63 3.31
CA PHE A 78 -1.67 -7.39 3.03
C PHE A 78 -0.50 -7.60 2.04
N PHE A 79 0.30 -8.64 2.23
CA PHE A 79 1.41 -8.96 1.33
C PHE A 79 0.92 -9.41 -0.05
N LEU A 80 -0.20 -10.15 -0.12
CA LEU A 80 -0.85 -10.49 -1.38
C LEU A 80 -1.30 -9.22 -2.13
N ALA A 81 -1.94 -8.27 -1.44
CA ALA A 81 -2.36 -7.01 -2.05
C ALA A 81 -1.16 -6.19 -2.54
N LEU A 82 -0.07 -6.12 -1.76
CA LEU A 82 1.17 -5.47 -2.18
C LEU A 82 1.80 -6.15 -3.40
N GLY A 83 1.85 -7.48 -3.40
CA GLY A 83 2.36 -8.27 -4.52
C GLY A 83 1.54 -8.07 -5.79
N PHE A 84 0.22 -8.08 -5.66
CA PHE A 84 -0.71 -7.81 -6.76
C PHE A 84 -0.54 -6.40 -7.31
N ASN A 85 -0.46 -5.39 -6.44
CA ASN A 85 -0.23 -4.00 -6.87
C ASN A 85 1.09 -3.85 -7.62
N LYS A 86 2.14 -4.57 -7.21
CA LYS A 86 3.43 -4.60 -7.93
C LYS A 86 3.34 -5.33 -9.26
N LEU A 87 2.49 -6.35 -9.37
CA LEU A 87 2.28 -7.11 -10.60
C LEU A 87 1.51 -6.29 -11.65
N VAL A 88 0.45 -5.59 -11.23
CA VAL A 88 -0.41 -4.79 -12.13
C VAL A 88 0.26 -3.49 -12.57
N ARG A 89 1.14 -2.91 -11.76
CA ARG A 89 1.88 -1.67 -12.07
C ARG A 89 3.19 -1.91 -12.83
N ARG A 90 3.49 -3.15 -13.23
CA ARG A 90 4.56 -3.49 -14.18
C ARG A 90 3.99 -3.58 -15.58
#